data_AF-A0A830GXB0-F1
#
_entry.id   AF-A0A830GXB0-F1
#
_cell.length_a   1.000
_cell.length_b   1.000
_cell.length_c   1.000
_cell.angle_alpha   90.00
_cell.angle_beta   90.00
_cell.angle_gamma   90.00
#
_symmetry.space_group_name_H-M   'P 1'
#
loop_
_entity.id
_entity.type
_entity.pdbx_description
1 polymer ?
#
loop_
_entity_poly.entity_id
_entity_poly.type
_entity_poly.pdbx_seq_one_letter_code
_entity_poly.pdbx_strand_id
1 'polypeptide(L)'
;MPKKRKNRGRHKGDKGKESVVYCDNCGRRVPRSKAVRVTVPYSPVPGDLAKDLEKQGALITRYYVTKTYCVNCAIYMGILKVRSETERKVERKPSPKVPTVPRTTSQPQGSQQSNASQSGVQKQ
;
A
#
# COMPACT_ATOMS: atom_id res chain seq x y z
N MET A 1 -17.43 29.97 17.77
CA MET A 1 -16.66 28.72 17.54
C MET A 1 -15.76 28.88 16.31
N PRO A 2 -14.45 28.61 16.41
CA PRO A 2 -13.54 28.73 15.27
C PRO A 2 -13.76 27.64 14.22
N LYS A 3 -13.54 27.99 12.94
CA LYS A 3 -13.67 27.06 11.80
C LYS A 3 -12.39 26.27 11.61
N LYS A 4 -12.39 24.99 12.00
CA LYS A 4 -11.22 24.09 11.89
C LYS A 4 -10.67 23.90 10.45
N ARG A 5 -11.51 23.96 9.40
CA ARG A 5 -11.09 23.73 7.99
C ARG A 5 -11.81 24.68 7.04
N LYS A 6 -11.09 25.28 6.07
CA LYS A 6 -11.66 26.17 5.03
C LYS A 6 -12.84 25.52 4.27
N ASN A 7 -12.72 24.24 3.94
CA ASN A 7 -13.73 23.49 3.18
C ASN A 7 -14.81 22.82 4.06
N ARG A 8 -14.82 23.04 5.39
CA ARG A 8 -15.73 22.37 6.35
C ARG A 8 -15.70 20.82 6.25
N GLY A 9 -14.66 20.24 5.66
CA GLY A 9 -14.52 18.79 5.43
C GLY A 9 -15.30 18.25 4.23
N ARG A 10 -15.62 19.07 3.22
CA ARG A 10 -16.26 18.65 1.97
C ARG A 10 -15.58 19.25 0.75
N HIS A 11 -15.53 18.50 -0.35
CA HIS A 11 -14.96 18.95 -1.64
C HIS A 11 -16.04 19.44 -2.63
N LYS A 12 -17.13 20.03 -2.13
CA LYS A 12 -18.33 20.35 -2.92
C LYS A 12 -18.25 21.66 -3.72
N GLY A 13 -17.40 22.60 -3.31
CA GLY A 13 -17.38 23.96 -3.88
C GLY A 13 -18.72 24.67 -3.68
N ASP A 14 -19.11 25.48 -4.67
CA ASP A 14 -20.31 26.34 -4.64
C ASP A 14 -21.61 25.59 -4.99
N LYS A 15 -21.55 24.28 -5.18
CA LYS A 15 -22.73 23.48 -5.54
C LYS A 15 -23.74 23.45 -4.39
N GLY A 16 -25.04 23.48 -4.71
CA GLY A 16 -26.14 23.49 -3.73
C GLY A 16 -26.43 22.13 -3.07
N LYS A 17 -26.82 21.11 -3.82
CA LYS A 17 -27.08 19.72 -3.36
C LYS A 17 -26.20 18.74 -4.14
N GLU A 18 -25.91 17.59 -3.54
CA GLU A 18 -25.14 16.52 -4.18
C GLU A 18 -25.80 15.18 -3.86
N SER A 19 -25.59 14.18 -4.72
CA SER A 19 -26.03 12.82 -4.46
C SER A 19 -25.35 12.23 -3.23
N VAL A 20 -26.02 11.25 -2.66
CA VAL A 20 -25.61 10.61 -1.43
C VAL A 20 -25.22 9.17 -1.74
N VAL A 21 -24.11 8.72 -1.17
CA VAL A 21 -23.55 7.38 -1.31
C VAL A 21 -23.62 6.66 0.02
N TYR A 22 -23.71 5.34 -0.03
CA TYR A 22 -23.66 4.50 1.16
C TYR A 22 -22.21 4.12 1.49
N CYS A 23 -21.92 3.99 2.78
CA CYS A 23 -20.64 3.48 3.25
C CYS A 23 -20.64 1.95 3.14
N ASP A 24 -19.63 1.36 2.50
CA ASP A 24 -19.58 -0.09 2.27
C ASP A 24 -19.46 -0.90 3.58
N ASN A 25 -18.92 -0.30 4.65
CA ASN A 25 -18.71 -1.01 5.92
C ASN A 25 -19.88 -0.86 6.90
N CYS A 26 -20.49 0.32 7.00
CA CYS A 26 -21.52 0.60 8.02
C CYS A 26 -22.89 0.95 7.43
N GLY A 27 -23.04 0.97 6.10
CA GLY A 27 -24.30 1.33 5.44
C GLY A 27 -24.75 2.77 5.64
N ARG A 28 -23.98 3.61 6.34
CA ARG A 28 -24.39 5.00 6.61
C ARG A 28 -24.47 5.80 5.31
N ARG A 29 -25.55 6.57 5.18
CA ARG A 29 -25.77 7.53 4.09
C ARG A 29 -24.83 8.74 4.25
N VAL A 30 -23.90 8.94 3.31
CA VAL A 30 -22.88 10.00 3.32
C VAL A 30 -22.88 10.77 2.00
N PRO A 31 -22.86 12.12 2.00
CA PRO A 31 -22.78 12.89 0.77
C PRO A 31 -21.46 12.62 0.05
N ARG A 32 -21.51 12.54 -1.29
CA ARG A 32 -20.36 12.13 -2.11
C ARG A 32 -19.10 12.96 -1.87
N SER A 33 -19.20 14.27 -1.70
CA SER A 33 -18.08 15.18 -1.36
C SER A 33 -17.44 14.98 0.00
N LYS A 34 -18.07 14.24 0.92
CA LYS A 34 -17.55 13.92 2.26
C LYS A 34 -17.05 12.47 2.37
N ALA A 35 -17.44 11.61 1.43
CA ALA A 35 -17.06 10.21 1.45
C ALA A 35 -15.58 10.04 1.07
N VAL A 36 -14.93 9.06 1.70
CA VAL A 36 -13.54 8.70 1.40
C VAL A 36 -13.59 7.56 0.40
N ARG A 37 -13.13 7.81 -0.83
CA ARG A 37 -13.10 6.78 -1.88
C ARG A 37 -11.69 6.23 -1.98
N VAL A 38 -11.56 4.91 -1.87
CA VAL A 38 -10.28 4.21 -1.95
C VAL A 38 -10.38 3.18 -3.05
N THR A 39 -9.52 3.32 -4.05
CA THR A 39 -9.41 2.35 -5.15
C THR A 39 -8.33 1.35 -4.80
N VAL A 40 -8.71 0.08 -4.69
CA VAL A 40 -7.82 -1.03 -4.34
C VAL A 40 -7.78 -2.00 -5.52
N PRO A 41 -6.59 -2.45 -5.96
CA PRO A 41 -6.49 -3.55 -6.90
C PRO A 41 -6.93 -4.85 -6.22
N TYR A 42 -7.84 -5.58 -6.84
CA TYR A 42 -8.31 -6.87 -6.40
C TYR A 42 -7.91 -7.92 -7.44
N SER A 43 -7.36 -9.03 -6.95
CA SER A 43 -7.15 -10.25 -7.72
C SER A 43 -8.08 -11.34 -7.18
N PRO A 44 -8.66 -12.17 -8.05
CA PRO A 44 -9.49 -13.30 -7.61
C PRO A 44 -8.67 -14.33 -6.82
N VAL A 45 -7.37 -14.44 -7.13
CA VAL A 45 -6.43 -15.35 -6.48
C VAL A 45 -5.60 -14.59 -5.43
N PRO A 46 -5.33 -15.15 -4.24
CA PRO A 46 -4.42 -14.57 -3.26
C PRO A 46 -3.00 -14.47 -3.82
N GLY A 47 -2.20 -13.52 -3.31
CA GLY A 47 -0.91 -13.15 -3.89
C GLY A 47 0.12 -14.28 -3.98
N ASP A 48 0.09 -15.26 -3.09
CA ASP A 48 1.07 -16.35 -3.07
C ASP A 48 0.77 -17.39 -4.15
N LEU A 49 -0.48 -17.87 -4.20
CA LEU A 49 -0.95 -18.74 -5.27
C LEU A 49 -0.85 -18.07 -6.64
N ALA A 50 -1.08 -16.75 -6.71
CA ALA A 50 -0.94 -16.02 -7.96
C ALA A 50 0.48 -16.10 -8.53
N LYS A 51 1.51 -16.03 -7.69
CA LYS A 51 2.91 -16.15 -8.15
C LYS A 51 3.22 -17.54 -8.67
N ASP A 52 2.69 -18.58 -8.03
CA ASP A 52 2.96 -19.95 -8.44
C ASP A 52 2.24 -20.30 -9.74
N LEU A 53 1.01 -19.83 -9.90
CA LEU A 53 0.25 -19.95 -11.15
C LEU A 53 0.89 -19.11 -12.27
N GLU A 54 1.38 -17.90 -11.98
CA GLU A 54 2.11 -17.08 -12.97
C GLU A 54 3.40 -17.79 -13.44
N LYS A 55 4.14 -18.47 -12.55
CA LYS A 55 5.31 -19.31 -12.94
C LYS A 55 4.91 -20.49 -13.82
N GLN A 56 3.73 -21.07 -13.59
CA GLN A 56 3.16 -22.14 -14.42
C GLN A 56 2.61 -21.63 -15.75
N GLY A 57 2.60 -20.31 -15.99
CA GLY A 57 2.16 -19.69 -17.23
C GLY A 57 0.72 -19.20 -17.25
N ALA A 58 0.02 -19.21 -16.11
CA ALA A 58 -1.34 -18.69 -16.02
C ALA A 58 -1.36 -17.15 -15.96
N LEU A 59 -2.23 -16.53 -16.77
CA LEU A 59 -2.43 -15.08 -16.76
C LEU A 59 -3.56 -14.70 -15.80
N ILE A 60 -3.22 -13.99 -14.72
CA ILE A 60 -4.19 -13.59 -13.69
C ILE A 60 -4.58 -12.13 -13.88
N THR A 61 -5.86 -11.90 -14.15
CA THR A 61 -6.41 -10.55 -14.29
C THR A 61 -6.55 -9.87 -12.93
N ARG A 62 -6.09 -8.63 -12.82
CA ARG A 62 -6.32 -7.75 -11.67
C ARG A 62 -7.29 -6.65 -12.07
N TYR A 63 -8.30 -6.38 -11.27
CA TYR A 63 -9.26 -5.29 -11.51
C TYR A 63 -9.29 -4.31 -10.34
N TYR A 64 -9.69 -3.08 -10.61
CA TYR A 64 -9.77 -2.04 -9.59
C TYR A 64 -11.16 -1.99 -8.98
N VAL A 65 -11.23 -2.10 -7.66
CA VAL A 65 -12.46 -1.93 -6.88
C VAL A 65 -12.38 -0.61 -6.12
N THR A 66 -13.34 0.28 -6.35
CA THR A 66 -13.45 1.52 -5.58
C THR A 66 -14.41 1.32 -4.42
N LYS A 67 -13.87 1.34 -3.20
CA LYS A 67 -14.66 1.31 -1.96
C LYS A 67 -14.93 2.72 -1.47
N THR A 68 -16.14 2.95 -0.95
CA THR A 68 -16.60 4.24 -0.43
C THR A 68 -16.88 4.14 1.06
N TYR A 69 -16.15 4.92 1.85
CA TYR A 69 -16.25 4.91 3.31
C TYR A 69 -16.75 6.23 3.89
N CYS A 70 -17.40 6.13 5.05
CA CYS A 70 -17.63 7.30 5.90
C CYS A 70 -16.34 7.68 6.66
N VAL A 71 -16.25 8.93 7.12
CA VAL A 71 -15.04 9.43 7.82
C VAL A 71 -14.72 8.62 9.08
N ASN A 72 -15.74 8.12 9.79
CA ASN A 72 -15.52 7.31 11.00
C ASN A 72 -14.87 5.96 10.67
N CYS A 73 -15.45 5.21 9.72
CA CYS A 73 -14.89 3.93 9.27
C CYS A 73 -13.49 4.11 8.68
N ALA A 74 -13.25 5.19 7.95
CA ALA A 74 -11.94 5.49 7.39
C ALA A 74 -10.86 5.72 8.47
N ILE A 75 -11.22 6.29 9.62
CA ILE A 75 -10.30 6.46 10.76
C ILE A 75 -10.10 5.13 11.49
N TYR A 76 -11.19 4.39 11.74
CA TYR A 76 -11.13 3.10 12.42
C TYR A 76 -10.27 2.08 11.66
N MET A 77 -10.40 2.01 10.34
CA MET A 77 -9.59 1.14 9.48
C MET A 77 -8.17 1.68 9.23
N GLY A 78 -7.81 2.86 9.76
CA GLY A 78 -6.49 3.46 9.58
C GLY A 78 -6.20 4.04 8.19
N ILE A 79 -7.20 4.13 7.31
CA ILE A 79 -7.09 4.74 5.98
C ILE A 79 -6.78 6.24 6.11
N LEU A 80 -7.47 6.92 7.02
CA LEU A 80 -7.22 8.32 7.37
C LEU A 80 -6.58 8.42 8.74
N LYS A 81 -5.44 9.11 8.82
CA LYS A 81 -4.72 9.37 10.07
C LYS A 81 -5.05 10.76 10.60
N VAL A 82 -5.08 10.90 11.93
CA VAL A 82 -5.18 12.20 12.59
C VAL A 82 -3.87 12.96 12.37
N ARG A 83 -3.96 14.22 11.95
CA ARG A 83 -2.81 15.08 11.61
C ARG A 83 -2.80 16.36 12.43
N SER A 84 -1.60 16.93 12.59
CA SER A 84 -1.34 18.26 13.14
C SER A 84 -2.03 19.36 12.30
N GLU A 85 -2.14 20.57 12.83
CA GLU A 85 -2.88 21.65 12.16
C GLU A 85 -2.24 22.07 10.84
N THR A 86 -0.91 22.22 10.82
CA THR A 86 -0.12 22.62 9.65
C THR A 86 -0.20 21.55 8.54
N GLU A 87 -0.02 20.28 8.90
CA GLU A 87 -0.07 19.17 7.94
C GLU A 87 -1.45 18.95 7.31
N ARG A 88 -2.55 19.38 7.94
CA ARG A 88 -3.90 19.19 7.38
C ARG A 88 -4.10 19.94 6.06
N LYS A 89 -3.37 21.03 5.83
CA LYS A 89 -3.45 21.83 4.60
C LYS A 89 -2.68 21.19 3.44
N VAL A 90 -1.66 20.39 3.75
CA VAL A 90 -0.83 19.72 2.74
C VAL A 90 -1.59 18.54 2.13
N GLU A 91 -1.71 18.56 0.81
CA GLU A 91 -2.22 17.44 0.03
C GLU A 91 -1.10 16.40 -0.13
N ARG A 92 -1.32 15.19 0.40
CA ARG A 92 -0.38 14.10 0.24
C ARG A 92 -0.63 13.46 -1.13
N LYS A 93 0.28 13.67 -2.07
CA LYS A 93 0.33 12.85 -3.28
C LYS A 93 0.71 11.41 -2.86
N PRO A 94 0.08 10.37 -3.45
CA PRO A 94 0.52 9.00 -3.21
C PRO A 94 2.00 8.91 -3.59
N SER A 95 2.83 8.36 -2.70
CA SER A 95 4.23 8.08 -3.02
C SER A 95 4.30 7.19 -4.26
N PRO A 96 5.20 7.44 -5.21
CA PRO A 96 5.39 6.53 -6.34
C PRO A 96 5.68 5.15 -5.76
N LYS A 97 4.89 4.15 -6.17
CA LYS A 97 5.18 2.74 -5.86
C LYS A 97 6.43 2.38 -6.65
N VAL A 98 7.61 2.56 -6.04
CA VAL A 98 8.85 2.08 -6.64
C VAL A 98 8.70 0.56 -6.80
N PRO A 99 8.89 -0.02 -7.99
CA PRO A 99 8.88 -1.47 -8.12
C PRO A 99 9.95 -2.03 -7.17
N THR A 100 9.52 -2.84 -6.20
CA THR A 100 10.43 -3.55 -5.30
C THR A 100 11.17 -4.59 -6.14
N VAL A 101 12.29 -4.18 -6.74
CA VAL A 101 13.19 -5.10 -7.41
C VAL A 101 13.62 -6.15 -6.37
N PRO A 102 13.52 -7.46 -6.65
CA PRO A 102 14.04 -8.46 -5.73
C PRO A 102 15.53 -8.18 -5.52
N ARG A 103 15.91 -7.95 -4.27
CA ARG A 103 17.30 -7.76 -3.86
C ARG A 103 18.02 -9.09 -4.07
N THR A 104 18.62 -9.28 -5.24
CA THR A 104 19.52 -10.40 -5.53
C THR A 104 20.68 -10.32 -4.56
N THR A 105 20.66 -11.18 -3.55
CA THR A 105 21.85 -11.48 -2.72
C THR A 105 22.87 -12.18 -3.61
N SER A 106 23.78 -11.40 -4.19
CA SER A 106 25.04 -11.92 -4.72
C SER A 106 25.89 -12.36 -3.53
N GLN A 107 25.87 -13.66 -3.23
CA GLN A 107 26.89 -14.28 -2.38
C GLN A 107 28.23 -14.20 -3.12
N PRO A 108 29.31 -13.67 -2.52
CA PRO A 108 30.64 -13.85 -3.07
C PRO A 108 31.10 -15.29 -2.80
N GLN A 109 31.23 -16.08 -3.86
CA GLN A 109 31.98 -17.34 -3.83
C GLN A 109 33.48 -17.04 -3.98
N GLY A 110 34.30 -17.67 -3.13
CA GLY A 110 35.77 -17.66 -3.16
C GLY A 110 36.33 -17.34 -1.78
N SER A 111 37.13 -18.19 -1.12
CA SER A 111 38.20 -19.03 -1.64
C SER A 111 38.42 -20.27 -0.74
N GLN A 112 38.63 -21.42 -1.38
CA GLN A 112 39.26 -22.58 -0.74
C GLN A 112 40.76 -22.31 -0.66
N GLN A 113 41.37 -22.42 0.53
CA GLN A 113 42.82 -22.58 0.66
C GLN A 113 43.12 -24.00 1.13
N SER A 114 43.90 -24.65 0.30
CA SER A 114 44.39 -26.02 0.33
C SER A 114 45.30 -26.29 1.53
N ASN A 115 45.08 -27.42 2.18
CA ASN A 115 46.01 -28.03 3.13
C ASN A 115 47.34 -28.36 2.43
N ALA A 116 48.43 -27.75 2.88
CA ALA A 116 49.78 -28.17 2.56
C ALA A 116 50.29 -29.08 3.68
N SER A 117 50.23 -30.38 3.43
CA SER A 117 50.97 -31.41 4.14
C SER A 117 52.47 -31.27 3.90
N GLN A 118 53.25 -31.04 4.96
CA GLN A 118 54.68 -31.32 4.98
C GLN A 118 54.96 -32.33 6.10
N SER A 119 54.99 -33.59 5.67
CA SER A 119 55.62 -34.71 6.34
C SER A 119 57.06 -34.85 5.84
N GLY A 120 58.01 -34.97 6.77
CA GLY A 120 59.33 -35.59 6.55
C GLY A 120 60.53 -34.64 6.65
N VAL A 121 61.72 -35.02 7.12
CA VAL A 121 62.29 -36.27 7.64
C VAL A 121 63.60 -35.88 8.38
N GLN A 122 63.99 -36.67 9.38
CA GLN A 122 65.23 -36.65 10.18
C GLN A 122 66.49 -37.06 9.39
N LYS A 123 67.66 -36.54 9.84
CA LYS A 123 69.00 -37.19 10.08
C LYS A 123 70.11 -36.16 9.81
N GLN A 124 70.94 -35.80 10.79
CA GLN A 124 72.18 -36.47 11.23
C GLN A 124 73.11 -36.82 10.07
#